data_AF-V9FNG1-F1
#
_entry.id   AF-V9FNG1-F1
#
_cell.length_a   1.000
_cell.length_b   1.000
_cell.length_c   1.000
_cell.angle_alpha   90.00
_cell.angle_beta   90.00
_cell.angle_gamma   90.00
#
_symmetry.space_group_name_H-M   'P 1'
#
loop_
_entity.id
_entity.type
_entity.pdbx_description
1 polymer ?
#
loop_
_entity_poly.entity_id
_entity_poly.type
_entity_poly.pdbx_seq_one_letter_code
_entity_poly.pdbx_strand_id
1 'polypeptide(L)'
;MLSPNQQETATEEECQRVLSAYVAEKDWLTVARHNGILRSAAYRLCNSGNPTLPKSGKRLSERVVDDFGVTLSTSTIRVKLPNKLIAVKQACREPSMCNNEVNKVKCKPFAEMLIKHIADGDYVVYYDESNNNLFCIRLQGRAVKGEHCVVKRPPSHGKNLKVQCSVSTEDVLVLHQLRRGSICMEEDAEFAKRAYTTINCLESFQRHFEGRKIVIVLDNVPTHNPTESRLEEELGEHIELDLLRLVP
;
A
#
# COMPACT_ATOMS: atom_id res chain seq x y z
N MET A 1 -19.12 12.57 -41.02
CA MET A 1 -17.78 13.19 -41.06
C MET A 1 -17.77 14.30 -40.03
N LEU A 2 -17.11 14.09 -38.88
CA LEU A 2 -16.95 15.09 -37.83
C LEU A 2 -15.46 15.24 -37.56
N SER A 3 -14.98 16.47 -37.68
CA SER A 3 -13.60 16.91 -37.54
C SER A 3 -13.01 16.49 -36.17
N PRO A 4 -11.73 16.11 -36.09
CA PRO A 4 -11.09 15.84 -34.81
C PRO A 4 -10.96 17.17 -34.06
N ASN A 5 -11.62 17.28 -32.91
CA ASN A 5 -11.44 18.39 -31.98
C ASN A 5 -10.02 18.30 -31.41
N GLN A 6 -9.08 18.95 -32.08
CA GLN A 6 -7.73 19.19 -31.58
C GLN A 6 -7.91 20.01 -30.29
N GLN A 7 -7.54 19.45 -29.13
CA GLN A 7 -7.18 20.30 -28.00
C GLN A 7 -5.89 21.03 -28.43
N GLU A 8 -6.07 22.13 -29.16
CA GLU A 8 -4.99 23.04 -29.49
C GLU A 8 -4.46 23.57 -28.16
N THR A 9 -3.20 23.26 -27.90
CA THR A 9 -2.46 23.86 -26.79
C THR A 9 -2.61 25.38 -26.90
N ALA A 10 -3.00 26.04 -25.81
CA ALA A 10 -3.19 27.50 -25.76
C ALA A 10 -2.08 28.22 -26.54
N THR A 11 -2.51 29.05 -27.47
CA THR A 11 -1.61 29.77 -28.37
C THR A 11 -0.82 30.83 -27.62
N GLU A 12 0.32 31.22 -28.19
CA GLU A 12 1.24 32.20 -27.57
C GLU A 12 0.55 33.56 -27.33
N GLU A 13 -0.36 33.95 -28.24
CA GLU A 13 -1.17 35.16 -28.12
C GLU A 13 -2.16 35.11 -26.94
N GLU A 14 -2.76 33.94 -26.69
CA GLU A 14 -3.69 33.73 -25.57
C GLU A 14 -2.94 33.78 -24.23
N CYS A 15 -1.73 33.22 -24.18
CA CYS A 15 -0.86 33.28 -23.01
C CYS A 15 -0.35 34.72 -22.77
N GLN A 16 -0.03 35.45 -23.84
CA GLN A 16 0.38 36.86 -23.76
C GLN A 16 -0.77 37.74 -23.24
N ARG A 17 -2.02 37.47 -23.62
CA ARG A 17 -3.19 38.19 -23.08
C ARG A 17 -3.34 38.03 -21.56
N VAL A 18 -3.09 36.83 -21.04
CA VAL A 18 -3.11 36.57 -19.59
C VAL A 18 -1.98 37.31 -18.88
N LEU A 19 -0.78 37.32 -19.46
CA LEU A 19 0.37 38.07 -18.92
C LEU A 19 0.14 39.58 -18.91
N SER A 20 -0.39 40.14 -20.00
CA SER A 20 -0.72 41.56 -20.06
C SER A 20 -1.79 41.94 -19.02
N ALA A 21 -2.77 41.07 -18.77
CA ALA A 21 -3.76 41.26 -17.72
C ALA A 21 -3.15 41.16 -16.31
N TYR A 22 -2.17 40.27 -16.11
CA TYR A 22 -1.44 40.13 -14.84
C TYR A 22 -0.58 41.36 -14.53
N VAL A 23 0.19 41.84 -15.51
CA VAL A 23 1.04 43.04 -15.38
C VAL A 23 0.20 44.31 -15.17
N ALA A 24 -0.99 44.36 -15.76
CA ALA A 24 -1.94 45.46 -15.55
C ALA A 24 -2.76 45.34 -14.25
N GLU A 25 -2.46 44.37 -13.38
CA GLU A 25 -3.17 44.08 -12.12
C GLU A 25 -4.69 43.86 -12.28
N LYS A 26 -5.12 43.41 -13.45
CA LYS A 26 -6.53 43.07 -13.74
C LYS A 26 -6.83 41.63 -13.37
N ASP A 27 -8.10 41.22 -13.44
CA ASP A 27 -8.51 39.84 -13.17
C ASP A 27 -8.09 38.86 -14.29
N TRP A 28 -6.80 38.52 -14.28
CA TRP A 28 -6.12 37.65 -15.23
C TRP A 28 -6.56 36.18 -15.13
N LEU A 29 -7.15 35.76 -14.00
CA LEU A 29 -7.69 34.40 -13.82
C LEU A 29 -8.97 34.20 -14.64
N THR A 30 -9.82 35.22 -14.68
CA THR A 30 -11.00 35.22 -15.55
C THR A 30 -10.59 35.26 -17.03
N VAL A 31 -9.57 36.05 -17.39
CA VAL A 31 -8.99 36.04 -18.74
C VAL A 31 -8.46 34.66 -19.10
N ALA A 32 -7.72 33.99 -18.20
CA ALA A 32 -7.22 32.63 -18.44
C ALA A 32 -8.36 31.63 -18.69
N ARG A 33 -9.45 31.71 -17.92
CA ARG A 33 -10.63 30.85 -18.09
C ARG A 33 -11.31 31.05 -19.44
N HIS A 34 -11.43 32.30 -19.91
CA HIS A 34 -12.02 32.60 -21.22
C HIS A 34 -11.15 32.16 -22.40
N ASN A 35 -9.83 32.12 -22.22
CA ASN A 35 -8.88 31.64 -23.24
C ASN A 35 -8.57 30.13 -23.09
N GLY A 36 -9.35 29.37 -22.32
CA GLY A 36 -9.17 27.92 -22.17
C GLY A 36 -7.89 27.50 -21.44
N ILE A 37 -7.19 28.42 -20.76
CA ILE A 37 -5.96 28.15 -20.02
C ILE A 37 -6.31 27.63 -18.62
N LEU A 38 -5.80 26.45 -18.28
CA LEU A 38 -5.94 25.86 -16.95
C LEU A 38 -5.37 26.80 -15.88
N ARG A 39 -6.06 26.94 -14.74
CA ARG A 39 -5.65 27.79 -13.61
C ARG A 39 -4.18 27.58 -13.22
N SER A 40 -3.72 26.32 -13.14
CA SER A 40 -2.34 25.99 -12.79
C SER A 40 -1.31 26.34 -13.86
N ALA A 41 -1.72 26.46 -15.12
CA ALA A 41 -0.88 26.96 -16.21
C ALA A 41 -0.81 28.49 -16.19
N ALA A 42 -1.93 29.17 -15.88
CA ALA A 42 -1.98 30.62 -15.73
C ALA A 42 -1.05 31.12 -14.61
N TYR A 43 -1.07 30.49 -13.42
CA TYR A 43 -0.11 30.82 -12.36
C TYR A 43 1.36 30.61 -12.79
N ARG A 44 1.62 29.57 -13.57
CA ARG A 44 2.97 29.30 -14.11
C ARG A 44 3.41 30.35 -15.13
N LEU A 45 2.49 30.83 -15.98
CA LEU A 45 2.75 31.95 -16.89
C LEU A 45 3.13 33.20 -16.09
N CYS A 46 2.29 33.63 -15.15
CA CYS A 46 2.53 34.84 -14.36
C CYS A 46 3.84 34.78 -13.55
N ASN A 47 4.17 33.62 -12.97
CA ASN A 47 5.41 33.44 -12.22
C ASN A 47 6.67 33.35 -13.10
N SER A 48 6.55 32.89 -14.36
CA SER A 48 7.69 32.76 -15.27
C SER A 48 7.91 33.99 -16.15
N GLY A 49 6.90 34.87 -16.27
CA GLY A 49 6.94 36.06 -17.11
C GLY A 49 7.05 35.77 -18.62
N ASN A 50 6.94 34.51 -19.03
CA ASN A 50 7.13 34.08 -20.42
C ASN A 50 5.81 33.60 -21.03
N PRO A 51 5.37 34.13 -22.19
CA PRO A 51 4.12 33.72 -22.84
C PRO A 51 4.17 32.28 -23.37
N THR A 52 5.34 31.65 -23.42
CA THR A 52 5.46 30.26 -23.80
C THR A 52 5.39 29.36 -22.57
N LEU A 53 4.39 28.48 -22.48
CA LEU A 53 4.41 27.34 -21.56
C LEU A 53 5.46 26.33 -22.05
N PRO A 54 6.57 26.07 -21.32
CA PRO A 54 7.55 25.11 -21.76
C PRO A 54 6.95 23.70 -21.69
N LYS A 55 6.72 23.10 -22.86
CA LYS A 55 6.48 21.66 -22.99
C LYS A 55 7.70 20.96 -22.37
N SER A 56 7.51 19.92 -21.56
CA SER A 56 8.58 19.27 -20.77
C SER A 56 9.85 18.92 -21.56
N GLY A 57 9.73 18.63 -22.86
CA GLY A 57 10.86 18.41 -23.77
C GLY A 57 11.67 19.66 -24.12
N LYS A 58 11.06 20.85 -24.14
CA LYS A 58 11.72 22.14 -24.44
C LYS A 58 12.64 22.58 -23.30
N ARG A 59 12.21 22.37 -22.05
CA ARG A 59 13.06 22.60 -20.87
C ARG A 59 14.30 21.70 -20.84
N LEU A 60 14.15 20.46 -21.31
CA LEU A 60 15.28 19.54 -21.40
C LEU A 60 16.23 19.92 -22.55
N SER A 61 15.72 20.40 -23.69
CA SER A 61 16.58 20.89 -24.77
C SER A 61 17.34 22.14 -24.37
N GLU A 62 16.70 23.08 -23.68
CA GLU A 62 17.34 24.32 -23.20
C GLU A 62 18.48 24.00 -22.23
N ARG A 63 18.26 23.09 -21.27
CA ARG A 63 19.33 22.64 -20.36
C ARG A 63 20.49 21.94 -21.07
N VAL A 64 20.23 21.14 -22.10
CA VAL A 64 21.31 20.49 -22.86
C VAL A 64 22.11 21.51 -23.67
N VAL A 65 21.47 22.58 -24.15
CA VAL A 65 22.16 23.70 -24.78
C VAL A 65 23.04 24.43 -23.75
N ASP A 66 22.52 24.71 -22.56
CA ASP A 66 23.28 25.40 -21.51
C ASP A 66 24.49 24.57 -21.01
N ASP A 67 24.28 23.28 -20.75
CA ASP A 67 25.30 22.41 -20.14
C ASP A 67 26.33 21.90 -21.16
N PHE A 68 25.96 21.72 -22.43
CA PHE A 68 26.79 21.05 -23.44
C PHE A 68 26.98 21.84 -24.74
N GLY A 69 26.30 22.99 -24.93
CA GLY A 69 26.37 23.78 -26.15
C GLY A 69 25.72 23.13 -27.38
N VAL A 70 24.93 22.06 -27.20
CA VAL A 70 24.34 21.29 -28.30
C VAL A 70 22.84 21.55 -28.40
N THR A 71 22.39 22.05 -29.54
CA THR A 71 20.96 22.22 -29.83
C THR A 71 20.32 20.89 -30.22
N LEU A 72 19.38 20.43 -29.39
CA LEU A 72 18.59 19.22 -29.66
C LEU A 72 17.13 19.56 -29.91
N SER A 73 16.53 18.93 -30.92
CA SER A 73 15.10 18.98 -31.13
C SER A 73 14.37 18.20 -30.02
N THR A 74 13.18 18.68 -29.65
CA THR A 74 12.32 18.01 -28.67
C THR A 74 11.89 16.61 -29.14
N SER A 75 11.86 16.36 -30.45
CA SER A 75 11.63 15.03 -31.04
C SER A 75 12.80 14.08 -30.78
N THR A 76 14.05 14.51 -30.93
CA THR A 76 15.24 13.70 -30.64
C THR A 76 15.31 13.33 -29.16
N ILE A 77 14.99 14.28 -28.27
CA ILE A 77 14.91 14.04 -26.83
C ILE A 77 13.84 12.98 -26.52
N ARG A 78 12.64 13.12 -27.09
CA ARG A 78 11.54 12.17 -26.90
C ARG A 78 11.86 10.77 -27.42
N VAL A 79 12.64 10.65 -28.49
CA VAL A 79 13.04 9.36 -29.09
C VAL A 79 14.16 8.69 -28.27
N LYS A 80 15.05 9.46 -27.63
CA LYS A 80 16.20 8.90 -26.89
C LYS A 80 15.99 8.73 -25.39
N LEU A 81 15.08 9.48 -24.78
CA LEU A 81 14.66 9.27 -23.38
C LEU A 81 14.11 7.87 -23.07
N PRO A 82 13.20 7.27 -23.86
CA PRO A 82 12.68 5.93 -23.56
C PRO A 82 13.77 4.84 -23.65
N ASN A 83 14.83 5.08 -24.43
CA ASN A 83 15.94 4.14 -24.60
C ASN A 83 17.07 4.30 -23.56
N LYS A 84 16.96 5.25 -22.63
CA LYS A 84 17.89 5.43 -21.50
C LYS A 84 17.13 5.44 -20.16
N LEU A 85 16.88 4.23 -19.64
CA LEU A 85 16.90 3.85 -18.21
C LEU A 85 16.19 4.74 -17.17
N ILE A 86 15.12 5.46 -17.50
CA ILE A 86 14.22 6.01 -16.47
C ILE A 86 12.78 5.66 -16.85
N ALA A 87 12.41 4.40 -16.60
CA ALA A 87 11.00 4.04 -16.53
C ALA A 87 10.41 4.71 -15.29
N VAL A 88 9.31 5.46 -15.46
CA VAL A 88 8.52 5.93 -14.32
C VAL A 88 7.95 4.70 -13.63
N LYS A 89 8.50 4.35 -12.47
CA LYS A 89 8.02 3.26 -11.62
C LYS A 89 7.10 3.83 -10.54
N GLN A 90 6.14 3.03 -10.10
CA GLN A 90 5.45 3.35 -8.85
C GLN A 90 6.46 3.25 -7.70
N ALA A 91 6.46 4.25 -6.82
CA ALA A 91 7.31 4.23 -5.64
C ALA A 91 6.86 3.10 -4.69
N CYS A 92 7.80 2.26 -4.28
CA CYS A 92 7.58 1.31 -3.18
C CYS A 92 7.39 2.13 -1.89
N ARG A 93 6.30 1.88 -1.17
CA ARG A 93 6.07 2.51 0.13
C ARG A 93 6.77 1.68 1.19
N GLU A 94 7.86 2.19 1.73
CA GLU A 94 8.53 1.59 2.89
C GLU A 94 8.07 2.33 4.15
N PRO A 95 7.32 1.68 5.05
CA PRO A 95 6.92 2.31 6.30
C PRO A 95 8.16 2.57 7.16
N SER A 96 8.38 3.83 7.56
CA SER A 96 9.53 4.25 8.36
C SER A 96 9.64 3.55 9.72
N MET A 97 8.52 3.04 10.24
CA MET A 97 8.42 2.36 11.54
C MET A 97 8.70 0.86 11.48
N CYS A 98 8.68 0.22 10.29
CA CYS A 98 8.81 -1.23 10.19
C CYS A 98 10.29 -1.68 10.18
N ASN A 99 11.15 -1.00 9.42
CA ASN A 99 12.55 -1.40 9.18
C ASN A 99 13.58 -0.64 10.00
N ASN A 100 13.24 -0.23 11.23
CA ASN A 100 14.21 0.37 12.14
C ASN A 100 15.25 -0.69 12.58
N GLU A 101 16.50 -0.29 12.79
CA GLU A 101 17.57 -1.19 13.27
C GLU A 101 17.20 -1.86 14.59
N VAL A 102 16.48 -1.14 15.46
CA VAL A 102 15.93 -1.69 16.72
C VAL A 102 15.01 -2.87 16.45
N ASN A 103 14.11 -2.77 15.46
CA ASN A 103 13.21 -3.86 15.11
C ASN A 103 13.96 -5.03 14.48
N LYS A 104 14.98 -4.77 13.64
CA LYS A 104 15.81 -5.83 13.08
C LYS A 104 16.53 -6.63 14.16
N VAL A 105 17.06 -5.96 15.17
CA VAL A 105 17.72 -6.61 16.32
C VAL A 105 16.72 -7.47 17.11
N LYS A 106 15.47 -7.00 17.30
CA LYS A 106 14.40 -7.80 17.96
C LYS A 106 13.88 -8.96 17.11
N CYS A 107 13.82 -8.78 15.78
CA CYS A 107 13.39 -9.82 14.86
C CYS A 107 14.42 -10.95 14.71
N LYS A 108 15.70 -10.67 14.95
CA LYS A 108 16.78 -11.67 14.82
C LYS A 108 16.60 -12.89 15.74
N PRO A 109 16.49 -12.76 17.08
CA PRO A 109 16.33 -13.93 17.95
C PRO A 109 15.04 -14.70 17.65
N PHE A 110 13.96 -13.99 17.30
CA PHE A 110 12.72 -14.61 16.87
C PHE A 110 12.91 -15.47 15.60
N ALA A 111 13.58 -14.92 14.60
CA ALA A 111 13.87 -15.65 13.36
C ALA A 111 14.80 -16.85 13.61
N GLU A 112 15.80 -16.72 14.48
CA GLU A 112 16.70 -17.82 14.87
C GLU A 112 15.92 -18.95 15.57
N MET A 113 14.99 -18.62 16.49
CA MET A 113 14.14 -19.62 17.14
C MET A 113 13.20 -20.31 16.14
N LEU A 114 12.55 -19.55 15.26
CA LEU A 114 11.65 -20.10 14.24
C LEU A 114 12.40 -21.05 13.29
N ILE A 115 13.60 -20.67 12.83
CA ILE A 115 14.44 -21.52 11.98
C ILE A 115 14.84 -22.79 12.72
N LYS A 116 15.13 -22.70 14.03
CA LYS A 116 15.46 -23.87 14.84
C LYS A 116 14.29 -24.86 14.91
N HIS A 117 13.07 -24.40 15.20
CA HIS A 117 11.88 -25.26 15.22
C HIS A 117 11.60 -25.92 13.87
N ILE A 118 11.79 -25.19 12.77
CA ILE A 118 11.69 -25.75 11.41
C ILE A 118 12.76 -26.83 11.18
N ALA A 119 13.99 -26.63 11.66
CA ALA A 119 15.07 -27.60 11.54
C ALA A 119 14.86 -28.84 12.42
N ASP A 120 14.28 -28.66 13.62
CA ASP A 120 13.96 -29.74 14.55
C ASP A 120 12.77 -30.59 14.05
N GLY A 121 12.01 -30.07 13.07
CA GLY A 121 10.87 -30.75 12.45
C GLY A 121 9.58 -30.61 13.27
N ASP A 122 9.45 -29.50 14.01
CA ASP A 122 8.26 -29.21 14.79
C ASP A 122 7.09 -28.74 13.90
N TYR A 123 5.86 -28.90 14.40
CA TYR A 123 4.67 -28.52 13.67
C TYR A 123 4.36 -27.03 13.86
N VAL A 124 4.73 -26.21 12.86
CA VAL A 124 4.59 -24.76 12.93
C VAL A 124 3.24 -24.29 12.36
N VAL A 125 2.52 -23.51 13.15
CA VAL A 125 1.25 -22.88 12.78
C VAL A 125 1.36 -21.37 12.89
N TYR A 126 0.98 -20.69 11.82
CA TYR A 126 0.87 -19.24 11.75
C TYR A 126 -0.56 -18.84 12.08
N TYR A 127 -0.71 -17.95 13.04
CA TYR A 127 -1.99 -17.38 13.38
C TYR A 127 -1.98 -15.87 13.15
N ASP A 128 -3.01 -15.38 12.47
CA ASP A 128 -3.17 -13.95 12.20
C ASP A 128 -4.65 -13.55 12.14
N GLU A 129 -4.89 -12.27 12.40
CA GLU A 129 -6.18 -11.62 12.35
C GLU A 129 -6.26 -10.56 11.25
N SER A 130 -7.11 -10.77 10.24
CA SER A 130 -7.36 -9.76 9.21
C SER A 130 -8.69 -9.05 9.41
N ASN A 131 -8.66 -7.73 9.50
CA ASN A 131 -9.86 -6.90 9.51
C ASN A 131 -10.29 -6.51 8.08
N ASN A 132 -11.49 -6.93 7.69
CA ASN A 132 -12.10 -6.66 6.40
C ASN A 132 -13.30 -5.74 6.56
N ASN A 133 -13.19 -4.52 6.05
CA ASN A 133 -14.34 -3.62 5.98
C ASN A 133 -15.31 -4.13 4.90
N LEU A 134 -16.55 -4.44 5.30
CA LEU A 134 -17.59 -4.92 4.39
C LEU A 134 -18.16 -3.82 3.48
N PHE A 135 -17.62 -2.61 3.55
CA PHE A 135 -18.00 -1.52 2.66
C PHE A 135 -17.50 -1.78 1.23
N CYS A 136 -18.38 -2.33 0.40
CA CYS A 136 -18.11 -2.55 -1.01
C CYS A 136 -18.45 -1.31 -1.83
N ILE A 137 -17.58 -0.95 -2.78
CA ILE A 137 -17.85 0.08 -3.78
C ILE A 137 -17.57 -0.41 -5.19
N ARG A 138 -18.34 0.10 -6.16
CA ARG A 138 -17.98 0.00 -7.57
C ARG A 138 -16.77 0.89 -7.83
N LEU A 139 -15.68 0.29 -8.32
CA LEU A 139 -14.45 0.99 -8.73
C LEU A 139 -14.58 1.66 -10.11
N GLN A 140 -15.56 1.22 -10.90
CA GLN A 140 -15.79 1.70 -12.26
C GLN A 140 -17.12 2.43 -12.35
N GLY A 141 -17.14 3.51 -13.11
CA GLY A 141 -18.35 4.26 -13.45
C GLY A 141 -18.18 4.99 -14.78
N ARG A 142 -19.23 5.68 -15.20
CA ARG A 142 -19.28 6.38 -16.49
C ARG A 142 -19.19 7.88 -16.25
N ALA A 143 -18.34 8.55 -17.03
CA ALA A 143 -18.23 9.99 -17.07
C ALA A 143 -18.09 10.47 -18.52
N VAL A 144 -18.37 11.74 -18.75
CA VAL A 144 -18.13 12.38 -20.05
C VAL A 144 -16.63 12.34 -20.36
N LYS A 145 -16.28 12.18 -21.63
CA LYS A 145 -14.87 12.12 -22.07
C LYS A 145 -14.14 13.40 -21.67
N GLY A 146 -13.12 13.28 -20.82
CA GLY A 146 -12.36 14.39 -20.26
C GLY A 146 -12.74 14.76 -18.82
N GLU A 147 -13.80 14.17 -18.28
CA GLU A 147 -14.21 14.33 -16.89
C GLU A 147 -13.85 13.11 -16.04
N HIS A 148 -13.57 13.34 -14.75
CA HIS A 148 -13.40 12.25 -13.80
C HIS A 148 -14.76 11.67 -13.41
N CYS A 149 -14.86 10.35 -13.37
CA CYS A 149 -16.01 9.68 -12.77
C CYS A 149 -15.94 9.81 -11.24
N VAL A 150 -16.64 10.81 -10.70
CA VAL A 150 -16.67 11.12 -9.26
C VAL A 150 -17.98 10.63 -8.65
N VAL A 151 -17.88 9.76 -7.64
CA VAL A 151 -19.02 9.33 -6.82
C VAL A 151 -18.85 9.94 -5.42
N LYS A 152 -19.61 11.00 -5.11
CA LYS A 152 -19.60 11.63 -3.78
C LYS A 152 -20.29 10.72 -2.76
N ARG A 153 -19.65 10.46 -1.61
CA ARG A 153 -20.20 9.60 -0.56
C ARG A 153 -19.89 10.11 0.85
N PRO A 154 -20.75 9.76 1.83
CA PRO A 154 -20.43 9.92 3.24
C PRO A 154 -19.21 9.05 3.63
N PRO A 155 -18.58 9.35 4.79
CA PRO A 155 -17.42 8.59 5.29
C PRO A 155 -17.72 7.09 5.38
N SER A 156 -16.79 6.28 4.90
CA SER A 156 -16.91 4.82 4.78
C SER A 156 -16.74 4.11 6.12
N HIS A 157 -17.71 4.26 7.04
CA HIS A 157 -17.86 3.39 8.20
C HIS A 157 -18.80 2.23 7.85
N GLY A 158 -18.25 1.20 7.20
CA GLY A 158 -18.92 -0.08 7.03
C GLY A 158 -18.83 -0.94 8.28
N LYS A 159 -19.62 -2.02 8.33
CA LYS A 159 -19.45 -3.07 9.34
C LYS A 159 -18.12 -3.78 9.08
N ASN A 160 -17.31 -3.96 10.11
CA ASN A 160 -16.04 -4.68 10.02
C ASN A 160 -16.26 -6.17 10.29
N LEU A 161 -15.74 -7.00 9.38
CA LEU A 161 -15.63 -8.44 9.53
C LEU A 161 -14.18 -8.77 9.84
N LYS A 162 -13.94 -9.37 10.99
CA LYS A 162 -12.63 -9.92 11.32
C LYS A 162 -12.58 -11.40 10.97
N VAL A 163 -11.45 -11.81 10.41
CA VAL A 163 -11.14 -13.20 10.10
C VAL A 163 -9.93 -13.59 10.94
N GLN A 164 -10.12 -14.53 11.85
CA GLN A 164 -9.06 -15.21 12.58
C GLN A 164 -8.72 -16.49 11.81
N CYS A 165 -7.44 -16.74 11.57
CA CYS A 165 -7.02 -17.87 10.75
C CYS A 165 -5.73 -18.48 11.29
N SER A 166 -5.72 -19.81 11.42
CA SER A 166 -4.54 -20.63 11.65
C SER A 166 -4.18 -21.39 10.38
N VAL A 167 -2.96 -21.21 9.93
CA VAL A 167 -2.41 -21.76 8.69
C VAL A 167 -1.15 -22.56 9.04
N SER A 168 -1.03 -23.76 8.50
CA SER A 168 0.17 -24.59 8.61
C SER A 168 0.80 -24.77 7.23
N THR A 169 2.07 -25.12 7.18
CA THR A 169 2.75 -25.48 5.93
C THR A 169 2.23 -26.80 5.35
N GLU A 170 1.84 -27.74 6.22
CA GLU A 170 1.39 -29.08 5.82
C GLU A 170 -0.11 -29.10 5.48
N ASP A 171 -0.95 -28.60 6.38
CA ASP A 171 -2.41 -28.68 6.23
C ASP A 171 -3.02 -27.46 5.52
N VAL A 172 -2.21 -26.44 5.21
CA VAL A 172 -2.58 -25.15 4.65
C VAL A 172 -3.55 -24.37 5.55
N LEU A 173 -4.78 -24.84 5.76
CA LEU A 173 -5.77 -24.23 6.62
C LEU A 173 -6.15 -25.17 7.77
N VAL A 174 -5.70 -24.83 8.98
CA VAL A 174 -5.99 -25.62 10.19
C VAL A 174 -7.34 -25.22 10.76
N LEU A 175 -7.54 -23.93 11.00
CA LEU A 175 -8.76 -23.40 11.62
C LEU A 175 -9.02 -21.99 11.11
N HIS A 176 -10.29 -21.65 10.89
CA HIS A 176 -10.70 -20.28 10.65
C HIS A 176 -11.95 -19.93 11.44
N GLN A 177 -12.06 -18.66 11.82
CA GLN A 177 -13.24 -18.12 12.47
C GLN A 177 -13.56 -16.74 11.94
N LEU A 178 -14.85 -16.54 11.66
CA LEU A 178 -15.39 -15.27 11.19
C LEU A 178 -16.10 -14.58 12.35
N ARG A 179 -15.72 -13.35 12.65
CA ARG A 179 -16.34 -12.55 13.73
C ARG A 179 -16.72 -11.17 13.21
N ARG A 180 -17.87 -10.68 13.69
CA ARG A 180 -18.31 -9.30 13.46
C ARG A 180 -17.98 -8.49 14.70
N GLY A 181 -17.29 -7.36 14.53
CA GLY A 181 -16.92 -6.47 15.63
C GLY A 181 -15.46 -6.64 16.11
N SER A 182 -15.17 -6.11 17.29
CA SER A 182 -13.87 -6.27 17.97
C SER A 182 -13.77 -7.64 18.62
N ILE A 183 -12.55 -8.15 18.70
CA ILE A 183 -12.21 -9.41 19.39
C ILE A 183 -11.74 -9.04 20.79
N CYS A 184 -12.26 -9.74 21.79
CA CYS A 184 -11.79 -9.64 23.17
C CYS A 184 -10.65 -10.64 23.43
N MET A 185 -9.88 -10.40 24.49
CA MET A 185 -8.75 -11.25 24.88
C MET A 185 -9.17 -12.69 25.17
N GLU A 186 -10.37 -12.90 25.73
CA GLU A 186 -10.95 -14.22 26.01
C GLU A 186 -11.15 -15.04 24.74
N GLU A 187 -11.68 -14.41 23.70
CA GLU A 187 -12.02 -15.08 22.45
C GLU A 187 -10.78 -15.49 21.67
N ASP A 188 -9.72 -14.69 21.76
CA ASP A 188 -8.43 -14.98 21.16
C ASP A 188 -7.74 -16.19 21.82
N ALA A 189 -7.71 -16.23 23.15
CA ALA A 189 -7.18 -17.37 23.88
C ALA A 189 -7.98 -18.66 23.61
N GLU A 190 -9.32 -18.56 23.54
CA GLU A 190 -10.19 -19.67 23.16
C GLU A 190 -9.87 -20.17 21.74
N PHE A 191 -9.60 -19.25 20.81
CA PHE A 191 -9.21 -19.62 19.45
C PHE A 191 -7.88 -20.37 19.41
N ALA A 192 -6.85 -19.88 20.11
CA ALA A 192 -5.54 -20.54 20.19
C ALA A 192 -5.66 -21.96 20.79
N LYS A 193 -6.47 -22.11 21.85
CA LYS A 193 -6.79 -23.42 22.44
C LYS A 193 -7.47 -24.34 21.44
N ARG A 194 -8.47 -23.83 20.72
CA ARG A 194 -9.17 -24.60 19.69
C ARG A 194 -8.25 -25.00 18.55
N ALA A 195 -7.32 -24.15 18.15
CA ALA A 195 -6.29 -24.48 17.18
C ALA A 195 -5.44 -25.65 17.69
N TYR A 196 -4.92 -25.58 18.92
CA TYR A 196 -4.15 -26.65 19.54
C TYR A 196 -4.91 -27.99 19.59
N THR A 197 -6.17 -27.99 20.05
CA THR A 197 -6.99 -29.22 20.10
C THR A 197 -7.25 -29.77 18.70
N THR A 198 -7.49 -28.89 17.72
CA THR A 198 -7.73 -29.31 16.32
C THR A 198 -6.48 -29.94 15.72
N ILE A 199 -5.29 -29.39 16.00
CA ILE A 199 -4.00 -29.94 15.56
C ILE A 199 -3.76 -31.33 16.13
N ASN A 200 -4.03 -31.54 17.42
CA ASN A 200 -3.92 -32.87 18.02
C ASN A 200 -4.88 -33.91 17.43
N CYS A 201 -6.00 -33.47 16.85
CA CYS A 201 -6.96 -34.34 16.17
C CYS A 201 -6.69 -34.50 14.66
N LEU A 202 -5.74 -33.76 14.09
CA LEU A 202 -5.40 -33.87 12.66
C LEU A 202 -4.65 -35.16 12.38
N GLU A 203 -5.08 -35.89 11.34
CA GLU A 203 -4.43 -37.14 10.92
C GLU A 203 -2.98 -36.91 10.48
N SER A 204 -2.72 -35.79 9.79
CA SER A 204 -1.38 -35.37 9.36
C SER A 204 -0.43 -35.22 10.54
N PHE A 205 -0.88 -34.58 11.62
CA PHE A 205 -0.14 -34.41 12.86
C PHE A 205 0.13 -35.76 13.54
N GLN A 206 -0.91 -36.57 13.76
CA GLN A 206 -0.77 -37.89 14.38
C GLN A 206 0.15 -38.83 13.60
N ARG A 207 0.21 -38.70 12.27
CA ARG A 207 0.99 -39.60 11.43
C ARG A 207 2.46 -39.21 11.27
N HIS A 208 2.76 -37.91 11.28
CA HIS A 208 4.11 -37.42 10.94
C HIS A 208 4.78 -36.60 12.03
N PHE A 209 4.02 -36.13 13.02
CA PHE A 209 4.46 -35.19 14.05
C PHE A 209 4.11 -35.67 15.47
N GLU A 210 3.77 -36.94 15.65
CA GLU A 210 3.52 -37.51 16.98
C GLU A 210 4.78 -37.40 17.86
N GLY A 211 4.63 -36.79 19.04
CA GLY A 211 5.73 -36.48 19.97
C GLY A 211 6.61 -35.30 19.55
N ARG A 212 6.19 -34.51 18.55
CA ARG A 212 6.82 -33.23 18.18
C ARG A 212 6.07 -32.08 18.79
N LYS A 213 6.79 -30.98 19.00
CA LYS A 213 6.18 -29.77 19.54
C LYS A 213 5.29 -29.11 18.50
N ILE A 214 4.17 -28.58 18.97
CA ILE A 214 3.34 -27.65 18.23
C ILE A 214 3.85 -26.25 18.51
N VAL A 215 4.14 -25.49 17.46
CA VAL A 215 4.68 -24.14 17.58
C VAL A 215 3.66 -23.17 16.98
N ILE A 216 3.06 -22.30 17.81
CA ILE A 216 2.10 -21.30 17.33
C ILE A 216 2.80 -19.95 17.27
N VAL A 217 2.86 -19.38 16.06
CA VAL A 217 3.44 -18.08 15.77
C VAL A 217 2.35 -17.02 15.80
N LEU A 218 2.51 -16.03 16.68
CA LEU A 218 1.56 -14.93 16.89
C LEU A 218 2.28 -13.58 16.78
N ASP A 219 1.53 -12.53 16.44
CA ASP A 219 2.04 -11.17 16.51
C ASP A 219 2.08 -10.61 17.95
N ASN A 220 2.64 -9.41 18.10
CA ASN A 220 2.77 -8.74 19.39
C ASN A 220 1.62 -7.74 19.66
N VAL A 221 0.40 -8.03 19.19
CA VAL A 221 -0.75 -7.18 19.54
C VAL A 221 -1.12 -7.41 21.01
N PRO A 222 -1.49 -6.33 21.77
CA PRO A 222 -1.78 -6.43 23.20
C PRO A 222 -2.85 -7.46 23.58
N THR A 223 -3.75 -7.78 22.66
CA THR A 223 -4.80 -8.79 22.84
C THR A 223 -4.27 -10.21 23.03
N HIS A 224 -3.06 -10.50 22.55
CA HIS A 224 -2.42 -11.82 22.66
C HIS A 224 -1.54 -11.96 23.91
N ASN A 225 -1.30 -10.89 24.69
CA ASN A 225 -0.51 -10.94 25.92
C ASN A 225 -1.04 -11.91 27.00
N PRO A 226 -2.36 -12.01 27.26
CA PRO A 226 -2.87 -12.97 28.22
C PRO A 226 -2.97 -14.40 27.66
N THR A 227 -2.75 -14.60 26.36
CA THR A 227 -2.96 -15.90 25.69
C THR A 227 -1.97 -16.95 26.21
N GLU A 228 -0.71 -16.58 26.46
CA GLU A 228 0.31 -17.48 27.05
C GLU A 228 -0.10 -17.96 28.45
N SER A 229 -0.33 -17.04 29.38
CA SER A 229 -0.66 -17.39 30.78
C SER A 229 -1.95 -18.19 30.90
N ARG A 230 -2.94 -17.93 30.05
CA ARG A 230 -4.21 -18.67 30.04
C ARG A 230 -4.07 -20.06 29.43
N LEU A 231 -3.25 -20.22 28.39
CA LEU A 231 -2.96 -21.53 27.83
C LEU A 231 -2.19 -22.38 28.84
N GLU A 232 -1.22 -21.81 29.54
CA GLU A 232 -0.49 -22.50 30.63
C GLU A 232 -1.42 -22.89 31.79
N GLU A 233 -2.31 -22.00 32.24
CA GLU A 233 -3.27 -22.27 33.33
C GLU A 233 -4.29 -23.37 32.96
N GLU A 234 -4.77 -23.40 31.71
CA GLU A 234 -5.83 -24.32 31.30
C GLU A 234 -5.35 -25.66 30.74
N LEU A 235 -4.14 -25.72 30.16
CA LEU A 235 -3.60 -26.92 29.51
C LEU A 235 -2.45 -27.57 30.32
N GLY A 236 -1.91 -26.89 31.35
CA GLY A 236 -0.92 -27.40 32.31
C GLY A 236 0.56 -27.22 31.92
N GLU A 237 1.51 -27.48 32.83
CA GLU A 237 2.96 -27.28 32.61
C GLU A 237 3.62 -28.29 31.63
N HIS A 238 2.89 -29.31 31.15
CA HIS A 238 3.44 -30.43 30.36
C HIS A 238 3.02 -30.44 28.89
N ILE A 239 2.65 -29.29 28.33
CA ILE A 239 2.19 -29.23 26.94
C ILE A 239 3.39 -29.16 26.01
N GLU A 240 3.38 -29.98 24.95
CA GLU A 240 4.29 -29.84 23.81
C GLU A 240 3.86 -28.64 22.92
N LEU A 241 3.68 -27.47 23.52
CA LEU A 241 3.26 -26.23 22.86
C LEU A 241 4.26 -25.12 23.15
N ASP A 242 4.93 -24.61 22.13
CA ASP A 242 5.78 -23.43 22.22
C ASP A 242 5.09 -22.24 21.49
N LEU A 243 4.86 -21.15 22.21
CA LEU A 243 4.30 -19.91 21.65
C LEU A 243 5.45 -18.98 21.23
N LEU A 244 5.54 -18.68 19.93
CA LEU A 244 6.55 -17.79 19.39
C LEU A 244 5.96 -16.40 19.14
N ARG A 245 6.47 -15.41 19.86
CA ARG A 245 6.10 -14.00 19.73
C ARG A 245 7.30 -13.09 19.59
N LEU A 246 7.11 -11.97 18.90
CA LEU A 246 8.09 -10.90 18.85
C LEU A 246 8.18 -10.24 20.23
N VAL A 247 9.39 -10.27 20.81
CA VAL A 247 9.67 -9.63 22.11
C VAL A 247 9.33 -8.13 22.03
N PRO A 248 8.62 -7.56 23.03
CA PRO A 248 8.25 -6.14 23.08
C PRO A 248 9.39 -5.16 22.85
#